data_AF-A0A8H7KS26-F1
#
_entry.id   AF-A0A8H7KS26-F1
#
_cell.length_a   1.000
_cell.length_b   1.000
_cell.length_c   1.000
_cell.angle_alpha   90.00
_cell.angle_beta   90.00
_cell.angle_gamma   90.00
#
_symmetry.space_group_name_H-M   'P 1'
#
loop_
_entity.id
_entity.type
_entity.pdbx_description
1 polymer ?
#
loop_
_entity_poly.entity_id
_entity_poly.type
_entity_poly.pdbx_seq_one_letter_code
_entity_poly.pdbx_strand_id
1 'polypeptide(L)'
;MQWRVFSLAIPSRVLPLPPSQAPALWNLLDSLLCADARAVERRIVGGKAAAKRVERVLGGRKAVDLDGDELMAAVAGEAEEGEGAESEDEYWQDMVLLMEAPSSAELIAERNRKLLSNKKVLCLSVLLQNTDHRCNTFQSIVGLFLQSAGAPETIVEPLSRLGVLLTTSSINNMVKNLSVESTVEMKALGHTLLASYAYDNVDIDLKHATPTGDALHDTLIHLTSATMIKIDHGITPEMLACSEMLWRQCKHSPKANLSDVPAMTSYIHLLDIHPEDEHPSGLTRRKRFRVWRAHPKSPRDMLGGGNTLATFSVCHICHGAISTQNGVCRRDMEDMDAATEGEGEGGSQAGEPK
;
A
#
# COMPACT_ATOMS: atom_id res chain seq x y z
N MET A 1 -3.80 7.74 -23.50
CA MET A 1 -2.76 8.69 -23.03
C MET A 1 -1.39 8.12 -23.36
N GLN A 2 -0.72 8.65 -24.40
CA GLN A 2 0.68 8.33 -24.69
C GLN A 2 1.59 9.13 -23.76
N TRP A 3 2.25 8.45 -22.83
CA TRP A 3 3.33 9.06 -22.05
C TRP A 3 4.51 9.30 -22.99
N ARG A 4 4.72 10.55 -23.42
CA ARG A 4 5.97 10.93 -24.08
C ARG A 4 7.09 10.81 -23.05
N VAL A 5 7.98 9.86 -23.26
CA VAL A 5 9.21 9.69 -22.49
C VAL A 5 10.07 10.93 -22.73
N PHE A 6 10.05 11.88 -21.80
CA PHE A 6 11.10 12.88 -21.71
C PHE A 6 12.37 12.14 -21.32
N SER A 7 13.22 11.89 -22.31
CA SER A 7 14.60 11.44 -22.10
C SER A 7 15.38 12.61 -21.50
N LEU A 8 15.21 12.84 -20.20
CA LEU A 8 16.10 13.68 -19.43
C LEU A 8 17.46 12.99 -19.41
N ALA A 9 18.44 13.58 -20.08
CA ALA A 9 19.84 13.19 -19.94
C ALA A 9 20.24 13.44 -18.48
N ILE A 10 20.13 12.40 -17.65
CA ILE A 10 20.58 12.45 -16.25
C ILE A 10 22.11 12.50 -16.29
N PRO A 11 22.76 13.52 -15.70
CA PRO A 11 24.21 13.61 -15.67
C PRO A 11 24.78 12.34 -15.04
N SER A 12 25.75 11.73 -15.72
CA SER A 12 26.34 10.41 -15.45
C SER A 12 27.11 10.30 -14.12
N ARG A 13 26.89 11.24 -13.18
CA ARG A 13 27.56 11.33 -11.89
C ARG A 13 26.62 11.88 -10.82
N VAL A 14 25.53 11.17 -10.55
CA VAL A 14 24.85 11.33 -9.26
C VAL A 14 25.65 10.49 -8.26
N LEU A 15 26.64 11.12 -7.62
CA LEU A 15 27.32 10.53 -6.47
C LEU A 15 26.28 10.33 -5.36
N PRO A 16 26.21 9.16 -4.73
CA PRO A 16 25.29 8.94 -3.62
C PRO A 16 25.56 9.97 -2.52
N LEU A 17 24.50 10.64 -2.05
CA LEU A 17 24.56 11.58 -0.94
C LEU A 17 25.24 10.89 0.26
N PRO A 18 26.26 11.50 0.90
CA PRO A 18 26.90 10.89 2.05
C PRO A 18 25.88 10.70 3.20
N PRO A 19 26.00 9.63 4.01
CA PRO A 19 25.06 9.33 5.09
C PRO A 19 24.77 10.48 6.05
N SER A 20 25.74 11.37 6.25
CA SER A 20 25.65 12.56 7.10
C SER A 20 24.65 13.61 6.61
N GLN A 21 24.33 13.64 5.31
CA GLN A 21 23.44 14.68 4.74
C GLN A 21 21.95 14.33 4.84
N ALA A 22 21.60 13.06 5.05
CA ALA A 22 20.21 12.61 5.12
C ALA A 22 20.00 11.44 6.09
N PRO A 23 20.37 11.57 7.39
CA PRO A 23 20.35 10.46 8.34
C PRO A 23 18.98 9.79 8.49
N ALA A 24 17.89 10.56 8.41
CA ALA A 24 16.52 10.04 8.48
C ALA A 24 16.17 9.11 7.31
N LEU A 25 16.60 9.45 6.09
CA LEU A 25 16.39 8.62 4.90
C LEU A 25 17.16 7.29 5.01
N TRP A 26 18.40 7.35 5.46
CA TRP A 26 19.23 6.16 5.66
C TRP A 26 18.67 5.24 6.76
N ASN A 27 18.15 5.81 7.85
CA ASN A 27 17.48 5.06 8.91
C ASN A 27 16.18 4.40 8.43
N LEU A 28 15.41 5.07 7.56
CA LEU A 28 14.22 4.48 6.94
C LEU A 28 14.60 3.29 6.04
N LEU A 29 15.63 3.44 5.22
CA LEU A 29 16.13 2.35 4.36
C LEU A 29 16.68 1.19 5.17
N ASP A 30 17.38 1.48 6.28
CA ASP A 30 17.78 0.45 7.24
C ASP A 30 16.58 -0.29 7.80
N SER A 31 15.55 0.44 8.22
CA SER A 31 14.32 -0.16 8.76
C SER A 31 13.62 -1.02 7.71
N LEU A 32 13.54 -0.57 6.46
CA LEU A 32 12.93 -1.32 5.35
C LEU A 32 13.73 -2.58 4.98
N LEU A 33 15.07 -2.49 4.95
CA LEU A 33 15.92 -3.65 4.66
C LEU A 33 15.99 -4.65 5.82
N CYS A 34 15.79 -4.17 7.05
CA CYS A 34 15.73 -5.00 8.26
C CYS A 34 14.31 -5.51 8.57
N ALA A 35 13.27 -4.99 7.91
CA ALA A 35 11.87 -5.34 8.19
C ALA A 35 11.57 -6.84 8.02
N ASP A 36 12.30 -7.54 7.15
CA ASP A 36 12.20 -9.01 7.04
C ASP A 36 13.31 -9.70 7.85
N ALA A 37 13.21 -9.61 9.17
CA ALA A 37 14.07 -10.32 10.11
C ALA A 37 14.13 -11.83 9.81
N ARG A 38 13.03 -12.42 9.28
CA ARG A 38 12.97 -13.83 8.88
C ARG A 38 13.78 -14.12 7.63
N ALA A 39 13.79 -13.23 6.63
CA ALA A 39 14.71 -13.36 5.49
C ALA A 39 16.17 -13.22 5.91
N VAL A 40 16.47 -12.34 6.86
CA VAL A 40 17.83 -12.21 7.42
C VAL A 40 18.23 -13.51 8.13
N GLU A 41 17.36 -14.04 8.99
CA GLU A 41 17.60 -15.31 9.70
C GLU A 41 17.78 -16.48 8.72
N ARG A 42 16.92 -16.61 7.70
CA ARG A 42 17.07 -17.62 6.64
C ARG A 42 18.41 -17.52 5.91
N ARG A 43 18.92 -16.31 5.68
CA ARG A 43 20.24 -16.12 5.05
C ARG A 43 21.38 -16.51 5.99
N ILE A 44 21.27 -16.21 7.28
CA ILE A 44 22.28 -16.60 8.28
C ILE A 44 22.32 -18.13 8.41
N VAL A 45 21.15 -18.76 8.57
CA VAL A 45 21.03 -20.22 8.71
C VAL A 45 21.45 -20.91 7.41
N GLY A 46 20.99 -20.43 6.26
CA GLY A 46 21.37 -20.93 4.94
C GLY A 46 22.88 -20.77 4.67
N GLY A 47 23.47 -19.64 5.08
CA GLY A 47 24.90 -19.38 4.97
C GLY A 47 25.73 -20.35 5.82
N LYS A 48 25.32 -20.61 7.07
CA LYS A 48 25.97 -21.61 7.93
C LYS A 48 25.88 -23.02 7.33
N ALA A 49 24.73 -23.39 6.77
CA ALA A 49 24.55 -24.68 6.11
C ALA A 49 25.41 -24.82 4.85
N ALA A 50 25.53 -23.74 4.05
CA ALA A 50 26.39 -23.69 2.87
C ALA A 50 27.88 -23.77 3.24
N ALA A 51 28.32 -23.02 4.25
CA ALA A 51 29.69 -23.07 4.76
C ALA A 51 30.07 -24.48 5.23
N LYS A 52 29.20 -25.13 6.04
CA LYS A 52 29.38 -26.52 6.48
C LYS A 52 29.36 -27.54 5.32
N ARG A 53 28.76 -27.19 4.17
CA ARG A 53 28.78 -28.02 2.97
C ARG A 53 30.10 -27.86 2.23
N VAL A 54 30.62 -26.65 2.11
CA VAL A 54 31.95 -26.36 1.55
C VAL A 54 33.04 -27.03 2.40
N GLU A 55 32.96 -26.92 3.72
CA GLU A 55 33.89 -27.57 4.65
C GLU A 55 33.89 -29.10 4.52
N ARG A 56 32.72 -29.73 4.27
CA ARG A 56 32.66 -31.18 4.00
C ARG A 56 33.25 -31.57 2.64
N VAL A 57 33.15 -30.69 1.64
CA VAL A 57 33.73 -30.93 0.31
C VAL A 57 35.25 -30.74 0.35
N LEU A 58 35.74 -29.76 1.11
CA LEU A 58 37.18 -29.48 1.25
C LEU A 58 37.85 -30.39 2.27
N GLY A 59 37.21 -30.69 3.40
CA GLY A 59 37.71 -31.55 4.49
C GLY A 59 37.68 -33.05 4.19
N GLY A 60 37.21 -33.47 3.02
CA GLY A 60 37.39 -34.83 2.50
C GLY A 60 38.74 -35.04 1.81
N ARG A 61 39.43 -33.96 1.43
CA ARG A 61 40.86 -34.02 1.17
C ARG A 61 41.50 -33.72 2.52
N LYS A 62 42.14 -34.72 3.12
CA LYS A 62 43.19 -34.44 4.13
C LYS A 62 43.96 -33.24 3.62
N ALA A 63 44.20 -32.26 4.49
CA ALA A 63 45.29 -31.33 4.29
C ALA A 63 46.49 -32.17 3.88
N VAL A 64 46.74 -32.24 2.57
CA VAL A 64 48.08 -32.41 2.09
C VAL A 64 48.68 -31.13 2.59
N ASP A 65 49.59 -31.26 3.54
CA ASP A 65 50.46 -30.20 4.02
C ASP A 65 51.06 -29.54 2.78
N LEU A 66 50.35 -28.54 2.25
CA LEU A 66 50.93 -27.57 1.36
C LEU A 66 51.67 -26.67 2.33
N ASP A 67 52.96 -27.00 2.43
CA ASP A 67 53.97 -26.30 3.19
C ASP A 67 53.80 -24.80 3.02
N GLY A 68 53.87 -24.07 4.13
CA GLY A 68 53.57 -22.64 4.23
C GLY A 68 54.52 -21.74 3.43
N ASP A 69 55.45 -22.32 2.68
CA ASP A 69 56.51 -21.63 1.96
C ASP A 69 56.08 -21.09 0.59
N GLU A 70 54.97 -21.55 0.00
CA GLU A 70 54.58 -21.12 -1.36
C GLU A 70 53.65 -19.89 -1.41
N LEU A 71 53.03 -19.49 -0.29
CA LEU A 71 52.11 -18.33 -0.28
C LEU A 71 52.77 -17.01 0.15
N MET A 72 53.93 -17.05 0.82
CA MET A 72 54.70 -15.84 1.18
C MET A 72 55.74 -15.45 0.13
N ALA A 73 56.11 -16.35 -0.80
CA ALA A 73 57.08 -16.09 -1.86
C ALA A 73 56.63 -15.05 -2.91
N ALA A 74 55.36 -14.61 -2.89
CA ALA A 74 54.86 -13.60 -3.83
C ALA A 74 54.82 -12.16 -3.28
N VAL A 75 55.12 -11.94 -1.99
CA VAL A 75 54.87 -10.63 -1.34
C VAL A 75 56.12 -9.96 -0.74
N ALA A 76 57.23 -10.67 -0.52
CA ALA A 76 58.43 -10.01 0.02
C ALA A 76 59.70 -10.72 -0.45
N GLY A 77 60.41 -10.14 -1.42
CA GLY A 77 61.61 -10.75 -1.99
C GLY A 77 62.55 -9.77 -2.66
N GLU A 78 62.68 -8.55 -2.13
CA GLU A 78 63.91 -7.73 -2.23
C GLU A 78 64.04 -6.95 -0.91
N ALA A 79 64.57 -7.60 0.12
CA ALA A 79 65.05 -6.94 1.33
C ALA A 79 66.50 -7.39 1.53
N GLU A 80 67.41 -6.45 1.30
CA GLU A 80 68.84 -6.59 1.44
C GLU A 80 69.22 -7.13 2.84
N GLU A 81 70.16 -8.07 2.85
CA GLU A 81 70.81 -8.58 4.06
C GLU A 81 71.63 -7.47 4.72
N GLY A 82 71.09 -6.89 5.79
CA GLY A 82 71.83 -6.08 6.75
C GLY A 82 72.09 -6.89 8.02
N GLU A 83 73.34 -7.36 8.20
CA GLU A 83 73.82 -7.95 9.45
C GLU A 83 73.86 -6.90 10.56
N GLY A 84 72.76 -6.78 11.32
CA GLY A 84 72.66 -6.00 12.54
C GLY A 84 72.22 -6.90 13.68
N ALA A 85 73.17 -7.33 14.51
CA ALA A 85 72.89 -8.05 15.75
C ALA A 85 72.32 -7.10 16.80
N GLU A 86 71.02 -6.81 16.73
CA GLU A 86 70.33 -5.98 17.73
C GLU A 86 69.12 -6.72 18.31
N SER A 87 69.32 -7.17 19.56
CA SER A 87 68.32 -7.33 20.63
C SER A 87 67.03 -8.09 20.31
N GLU A 88 67.00 -9.38 20.65
CA GLU A 88 65.81 -10.27 20.61
C GLU A 88 64.59 -9.72 21.40
N ASP A 89 64.76 -8.72 22.27
CA ASP A 89 63.68 -8.12 23.06
C ASP A 89 62.83 -7.10 22.27
N GLU A 90 63.32 -6.55 21.16
CA GLU A 90 62.59 -5.58 20.33
C GLU A 90 61.64 -6.26 19.33
N TYR A 91 61.96 -7.51 18.95
CA TYR A 91 61.16 -8.34 18.03
C TYR A 91 59.80 -8.76 18.61
N TRP A 92 59.74 -9.07 19.90
CA TRP A 92 58.49 -9.45 20.55
C TRP A 92 57.56 -8.25 20.79
N GLN A 93 58.08 -7.02 20.89
CA GLN A 93 57.25 -5.82 21.00
C GLN A 93 56.56 -5.46 19.69
N ASP A 94 57.22 -5.67 18.55
CA ASP A 94 56.61 -5.47 17.23
C ASP A 94 55.57 -6.57 16.90
N MET A 95 55.79 -7.79 17.39
CA MET A 95 54.84 -8.90 17.24
C MET A 95 53.58 -8.74 18.11
N VAL A 96 53.67 -8.06 19.25
CA VAL A 96 52.52 -7.69 20.10
C VAL A 96 51.67 -6.57 19.46
N LEU A 97 52.28 -5.66 18.69
CA LEU A 97 51.57 -4.68 17.86
C LEU A 97 50.85 -5.33 16.66
N LEU A 98 51.37 -6.44 16.13
CA LEU A 98 50.74 -7.25 15.07
C LEU A 98 49.58 -8.13 15.56
N MET A 99 49.47 -8.37 16.86
CA MET A 99 48.36 -9.12 17.47
C MET A 99 47.10 -8.28 17.72
N GLU A 100 47.13 -6.98 17.47
CA GLU A 100 45.93 -6.14 17.36
C GLU A 100 45.24 -6.29 15.99
N ALA A 101 45.50 -7.39 15.27
CA ALA A 101 44.76 -7.71 14.06
C ALA A 101 43.26 -7.83 14.40
N PRO A 102 42.39 -7.06 13.72
CA PRO A 102 40.96 -7.08 14.01
C PRO A 102 40.46 -8.52 13.95
N SER A 103 39.73 -8.91 14.98
CA SER A 103 39.16 -10.25 15.07
C SER A 103 38.48 -10.60 13.75
N SER A 104 38.61 -11.85 13.28
CA SER A 104 37.94 -12.32 12.07
C SER A 104 36.44 -11.94 12.04
N ALA A 105 35.81 -11.87 13.22
CA ALA A 105 34.44 -11.39 13.40
C ALA A 105 34.23 -9.90 13.02
N GLU A 106 35.17 -9.02 13.38
CA GLU A 106 35.13 -7.58 13.05
C GLU A 106 35.31 -7.34 11.56
N LEU A 107 36.23 -8.07 10.90
CA LEU A 107 36.40 -8.02 9.45
C LEU A 107 35.14 -8.47 8.70
N ILE A 108 34.46 -9.51 9.21
CA ILE A 108 33.18 -9.98 8.67
C ILE A 108 32.08 -8.93 8.88
N ALA A 109 32.01 -8.32 10.06
CA ALA A 109 31.04 -7.27 10.38
C ALA A 109 31.24 -6.05 9.46
N GLU A 110 32.48 -5.61 9.24
CA GLU A 110 32.80 -4.49 8.36
C GLU A 110 32.48 -4.80 6.89
N ARG A 111 32.77 -6.02 6.43
CA ARG A 111 32.37 -6.48 5.09
C ARG A 111 30.85 -6.47 4.93
N ASN A 112 30.10 -6.93 5.93
CA ASN A 112 28.65 -6.92 5.91
C ASN A 112 28.08 -5.50 5.88
N ARG A 113 28.68 -4.57 6.62
CA ARG A 113 28.30 -3.15 6.60
C ARG A 113 28.47 -2.55 5.20
N LYS A 114 29.60 -2.81 4.54
CA LYS A 114 29.86 -2.37 3.16
C LYS A 114 28.88 -3.00 2.16
N LEU A 115 28.60 -4.30 2.29
CA LEU A 115 27.63 -4.98 1.44
C LEU A 115 26.20 -4.45 1.61
N LEU A 116 25.80 -4.12 2.84
CA LEU A 116 24.51 -3.48 3.12
C LEU A 116 24.45 -2.09 2.48
N SER A 117 25.51 -1.29 2.60
CA SER A 117 25.61 0.02 1.93
C SER A 117 25.45 -0.11 0.42
N ASN A 118 26.16 -1.05 -0.21
CA ASN A 118 26.05 -1.28 -1.66
C ASN A 118 24.65 -1.72 -2.08
N LYS A 119 24.00 -2.56 -1.28
CA LYS A 119 22.60 -2.99 -1.53
C LYS A 119 21.63 -1.82 -1.41
N LYS A 120 21.78 -0.95 -0.42
CA LYS A 120 20.96 0.26 -0.27
C LYS A 120 21.08 1.15 -1.49
N VAL A 121 22.31 1.45 -1.91
CA VAL A 121 22.58 2.28 -3.09
C VAL A 121 21.98 1.63 -4.33
N LEU A 122 22.17 0.32 -4.54
CA LEU A 122 21.58 -0.38 -5.68
C LEU A 122 20.05 -0.35 -5.67
N CYS A 123 19.42 -0.63 -4.53
CA CYS A 123 17.96 -0.56 -4.40
C CYS A 123 17.43 0.85 -4.69
N LEU A 124 18.08 1.89 -4.15
CA LEU A 124 17.74 3.27 -4.46
C LEU A 124 17.94 3.57 -5.94
N SER A 125 19.08 3.21 -6.54
CA SER A 125 19.33 3.43 -7.97
C SER A 125 18.29 2.73 -8.84
N VAL A 126 17.89 1.50 -8.50
CA VAL A 126 16.83 0.77 -9.22
C VAL A 126 15.47 1.43 -9.03
N LEU A 127 15.13 1.91 -7.83
CA LEU A 127 13.88 2.63 -7.58
C LEU A 127 13.83 4.01 -8.26
N LEU A 128 14.99 4.66 -8.38
CA LEU A 128 15.16 5.97 -8.99
C LEU A 128 15.24 5.92 -10.53
N GLN A 129 15.81 4.86 -11.09
CA GLN A 129 16.05 4.73 -12.53
C GLN A 129 15.05 3.85 -13.25
N ASN A 130 14.17 3.13 -12.55
CA ASN A 130 13.17 2.33 -13.24
C ASN A 130 12.11 3.22 -13.87
N THR A 131 12.09 3.23 -15.19
CA THR A 131 10.97 3.70 -16.01
C THR A 131 9.88 2.63 -16.17
N ASP A 132 10.04 1.49 -15.50
CA ASP A 132 9.04 0.43 -15.51
C ASP A 132 7.78 0.88 -14.77
N HIS A 133 6.61 0.65 -15.40
CA HIS A 133 5.28 0.95 -14.86
C HIS A 133 5.05 0.40 -13.44
N ARG A 134 5.76 -0.66 -13.04
CA ARG A 134 5.70 -1.25 -11.70
C ARG A 134 6.46 -0.47 -10.62
N CYS A 135 7.58 0.18 -10.97
CA CYS A 135 8.30 1.03 -10.02
C CYS A 135 7.62 2.40 -9.86
N ASN A 136 6.88 2.84 -10.88
CA ASN A 136 5.96 3.96 -10.76
C ASN A 136 4.92 3.71 -9.67
N THR A 137 4.50 2.45 -9.43
CA THR A 137 3.55 2.14 -8.35
C THR A 137 4.10 2.55 -6.97
N PHE A 138 5.38 2.31 -6.69
CA PHE A 138 5.97 2.73 -5.42
C PHE A 138 6.02 4.25 -5.30
N GLN A 139 6.53 4.94 -6.32
CA GLN A 139 6.59 6.41 -6.36
C GLN A 139 5.18 7.03 -6.24
N SER A 140 4.17 6.41 -6.86
CA SER A 140 2.76 6.79 -6.75
C SER A 140 2.21 6.59 -5.34
N ILE A 141 2.46 5.44 -4.70
CA ILE A 141 1.97 5.16 -3.33
C ILE A 141 2.59 6.13 -2.33
N VAL A 142 3.91 6.32 -2.38
CA VAL A 142 4.59 7.24 -1.47
C VAL A 142 4.17 8.68 -1.74
N GLY A 143 4.01 9.07 -3.01
CA GLY A 143 3.48 10.38 -3.40
C GLY A 143 2.08 10.62 -2.85
N LEU A 144 1.16 9.66 -3.03
CA LEU A 144 -0.20 9.72 -2.48
C LEU A 144 -0.21 9.79 -0.95
N PHE A 145 0.64 9.01 -0.28
CA PHE A 145 0.75 9.01 1.18
C PHE A 145 1.24 10.36 1.71
N LEU A 146 2.26 10.95 1.10
CA LEU A 146 2.76 12.26 1.52
C LEU A 146 1.74 13.37 1.24
N GLN A 147 1.04 13.30 0.10
CA GLN A 147 -0.05 14.21 -0.22
C GLN A 147 -1.19 14.10 0.82
N SER A 148 -1.59 12.88 1.21
CA SER A 148 -2.66 12.66 2.18
C SER A 148 -2.26 13.02 3.61
N ALA A 149 -0.97 12.90 3.94
CA ALA A 149 -0.41 13.35 5.21
C ALA A 149 -0.23 14.89 5.29
N GLY A 150 -0.59 15.63 4.22
CA GLY A 150 -0.43 17.08 4.17
C GLY A 150 1.03 17.52 4.17
N ALA A 151 1.93 16.72 3.59
CA ALA A 151 3.35 17.08 3.51
C ALA A 151 3.53 18.39 2.72
N PRO A 152 4.33 19.34 3.22
CA PRO A 152 4.52 20.62 2.55
C PRO A 152 5.24 20.43 1.20
N GLU A 153 4.88 21.25 0.21
CA GLU A 153 5.46 21.20 -1.14
C GLU A 153 6.99 21.32 -1.14
N THR A 154 7.54 22.03 -0.16
CA THR A 154 8.99 22.17 0.07
C THR A 154 9.73 20.83 0.27
N ILE A 155 9.05 19.78 0.70
CA ILE A 155 9.61 18.43 0.85
C ILE A 155 9.28 17.58 -0.38
N VAL A 156 8.06 17.71 -0.91
CA VAL A 156 7.57 16.92 -2.05
C VAL A 156 8.35 17.27 -3.33
N GLU A 157 8.59 18.55 -3.59
CA GLU A 157 9.22 19.01 -4.81
C GLU A 157 10.67 18.48 -4.96
N PRO A 158 11.58 18.62 -3.97
CA PRO A 158 12.92 18.04 -4.07
C PRO A 158 12.91 16.51 -4.24
N LEU A 159 12.06 15.80 -3.52
CA LEU A 159 11.95 14.34 -3.63
C LEU A 159 11.42 13.91 -5.01
N SER A 160 10.54 14.70 -5.62
CA SER A 160 10.10 14.46 -7.00
C SER A 160 11.21 14.71 -8.02
N ARG A 161 12.03 15.76 -7.83
CA ARG A 161 13.20 16.04 -8.68
C ARG A 161 14.29 14.97 -8.54
N LEU A 162 14.40 14.34 -7.38
CA LEU A 162 15.28 13.19 -7.15
C LEU A 162 14.76 11.92 -7.82
N GLY A 163 13.50 11.87 -8.28
CA GLY A 163 12.87 10.67 -8.84
C GLY A 163 12.38 9.69 -7.78
N VAL A 164 12.25 10.11 -6.52
CA VAL A 164 11.73 9.27 -5.43
C VAL A 164 10.20 9.32 -5.40
N LEU A 165 9.61 10.45 -5.81
CA LEU A 165 8.17 10.70 -5.82
C LEU A 165 7.69 11.21 -7.17
N LEU A 166 6.39 11.15 -7.36
CA LEU A 166 5.72 11.92 -8.41
C LEU A 166 5.67 13.40 -8.06
N THR A 167 5.67 14.27 -9.08
CA THR A 167 5.38 15.70 -8.89
C THR A 167 3.96 15.88 -8.37
N THR A 168 3.70 16.97 -7.63
CA THR A 168 2.35 17.31 -7.14
C THR A 168 1.32 17.36 -8.27
N SER A 169 1.70 17.89 -9.43
CA SER A 169 0.85 17.89 -10.63
C SER A 169 0.51 16.48 -11.12
N SER A 170 1.46 15.56 -11.10
CA SER A 170 1.25 14.16 -11.47
C SER A 170 0.36 13.44 -10.46
N ILE A 171 0.52 13.72 -9.15
CA ILE A 171 -0.35 13.19 -8.10
C ILE A 171 -1.78 13.68 -8.30
N ASN A 172 -1.99 14.99 -8.50
CA ASN A 172 -3.32 15.57 -8.72
C ASN A 172 -3.99 15.01 -9.98
N ASN A 173 -3.24 14.87 -11.07
CA ASN A 173 -3.75 14.24 -12.30
C ASN A 173 -4.10 12.77 -12.09
N MET A 174 -3.30 12.03 -11.32
CA MET A 174 -3.57 10.64 -10.98
C MET A 174 -4.85 10.52 -10.13
N VAL A 175 -5.01 11.33 -9.08
CA VAL A 175 -6.23 11.35 -8.26
C VAL A 175 -7.45 11.70 -9.11
N LYS A 176 -7.34 12.71 -9.99
CA LYS A 176 -8.41 13.08 -10.92
C LYS A 176 -8.79 11.92 -11.84
N ASN A 177 -7.80 11.26 -12.45
CA ASN A 177 -8.05 10.14 -13.36
C ASN A 177 -8.67 8.94 -12.62
N LEU A 178 -8.15 8.58 -11.44
CA LEU A 178 -8.72 7.54 -10.59
C LEU A 178 -10.16 7.86 -10.17
N SER A 179 -10.46 9.13 -9.87
CA SER A 179 -11.82 9.56 -9.56
C SER A 179 -12.76 9.44 -10.76
N VAL A 180 -12.30 9.78 -11.96
CA VAL A 180 -13.09 9.62 -13.20
C VAL A 180 -13.33 8.13 -13.48
N GLU A 181 -12.30 7.31 -13.43
CA GLU A 181 -12.39 5.86 -13.65
C GLU A 181 -13.30 5.19 -12.61
N SER A 182 -13.12 5.51 -11.32
CA SER A 182 -13.98 5.04 -10.25
C SER A 182 -15.43 5.47 -10.47
N THR A 183 -15.70 6.69 -10.94
CA THR A 183 -17.07 7.13 -11.26
C THR A 183 -17.67 6.30 -12.39
N VAL A 184 -16.89 5.98 -13.42
CA VAL A 184 -17.34 5.13 -14.54
C VAL A 184 -17.65 3.72 -14.04
N GLU A 185 -16.77 3.11 -13.26
CA GLU A 185 -17.00 1.80 -12.65
C GLU A 185 -18.19 1.79 -11.70
N MET A 186 -18.34 2.85 -10.91
CA MET A 186 -19.46 3.01 -10.00
C MET A 186 -20.79 3.10 -10.76
N LYS A 187 -20.86 3.88 -11.84
CA LYS A 187 -22.04 3.95 -12.71
C LYS A 187 -22.33 2.59 -13.33
N ALA A 188 -21.31 1.93 -13.89
CA ALA A 188 -21.45 0.60 -14.47
C ALA A 188 -22.00 -0.41 -13.45
N LEU A 189 -21.47 -0.42 -12.22
CA LEU A 189 -21.94 -1.25 -11.13
C LEU A 189 -23.39 -0.89 -10.72
N GLY A 190 -23.72 0.39 -10.60
CA GLY A 190 -25.07 0.86 -10.31
C GLY A 190 -26.10 0.39 -11.35
N HIS A 191 -25.75 0.42 -12.65
CA HIS A 191 -26.60 -0.07 -13.73
C HIS A 191 -26.88 -1.57 -13.66
N THR A 192 -26.02 -2.37 -13.03
CA THR A 192 -26.30 -3.80 -12.83
C THR A 192 -27.40 -4.06 -11.81
N LEU A 193 -27.75 -3.06 -10.99
CA LEU A 193 -28.60 -3.19 -9.80
C LEU A 193 -28.10 -4.23 -8.77
N LEU A 194 -26.87 -4.74 -8.93
CA LEU A 194 -26.20 -5.68 -8.01
C LEU A 194 -25.26 -4.95 -7.05
N ALA A 195 -25.66 -3.75 -6.64
CA ALA A 195 -24.90 -2.87 -5.77
C ALA A 195 -25.65 -2.63 -4.47
N SER A 196 -24.96 -2.76 -3.34
CA SER A 196 -25.46 -2.35 -2.04
C SER A 196 -24.81 -1.03 -1.64
N TYR A 197 -25.60 -0.10 -1.13
CA TYR A 197 -25.13 1.19 -0.64
C TYR A 197 -25.13 1.19 0.89
N ALA A 198 -23.96 1.45 1.47
CA ALA A 198 -23.81 1.69 2.90
C ALA A 198 -23.51 3.18 3.09
N TYR A 199 -24.41 3.90 3.76
CA TYR A 199 -24.21 5.29 4.14
C TYR A 199 -23.64 5.35 5.55
N ASP A 200 -22.66 6.22 5.75
CA ASP A 200 -22.07 6.50 7.05
C ASP A 200 -21.93 8.02 7.25
N ASN A 201 -22.27 8.50 8.44
CA ASN A 201 -22.12 9.91 8.80
C ASN A 201 -20.73 10.08 9.41
N VAL A 202 -19.88 10.80 8.69
CA VAL A 202 -18.51 11.12 9.07
C VAL A 202 -18.49 12.54 9.61
N ASP A 203 -18.33 12.66 10.92
CA ASP A 203 -18.16 13.94 11.59
C ASP A 203 -16.66 14.22 11.74
N ILE A 204 -16.15 15.24 11.05
CA ILE A 204 -14.74 15.64 11.11
C ILE A 204 -14.62 16.89 11.96
N ASP A 205 -14.00 16.76 13.14
CA ASP A 205 -13.63 17.90 13.98
C ASP A 205 -12.30 18.49 13.50
N LEU A 206 -12.36 19.62 12.78
CA LEU A 206 -11.17 20.34 12.32
C LEU A 206 -10.60 21.19 13.46
N LYS A 207 -9.71 20.59 14.25
CA LYS A 207 -8.95 21.33 15.26
C LYS A 207 -8.00 22.32 14.59
N HIS A 208 -8.29 23.62 14.72
CA HIS A 208 -7.36 24.66 14.30
C HIS A 208 -6.06 24.57 15.12
N ALA A 209 -4.92 24.53 14.44
CA ALA A 209 -3.60 24.47 15.08
C ALA A 209 -3.31 25.70 15.96
N THR A 210 -3.91 26.84 15.63
CA THR A 210 -3.88 28.07 16.43
C THR A 210 -5.31 28.46 16.80
N PRO A 211 -5.66 28.49 18.10
CA PRO A 211 -6.96 28.98 18.55
C PRO A 211 -7.00 30.50 18.32
N THR A 212 -7.63 30.93 17.24
CA THR A 212 -7.91 32.34 17.01
C THR A 212 -9.08 32.72 17.92
N GLY A 213 -8.84 33.62 18.89
CA GLY A 213 -9.73 33.89 20.03
C GLY A 213 -11.16 34.32 19.71
N ASP A 214 -11.49 34.61 18.44
CA ASP A 214 -12.78 35.19 18.03
C ASP A 214 -13.68 34.26 17.19
N ALA A 215 -13.26 33.03 16.87
CA ALA A 215 -14.09 32.09 16.12
C ALA A 215 -14.60 30.95 17.01
N LEU A 216 -15.73 31.20 17.69
CA LEU A 216 -16.58 30.16 18.30
C LEU A 216 -17.40 29.38 17.24
N HIS A 217 -16.99 29.43 15.97
CA HIS A 217 -17.73 28.87 14.85
C HIS A 217 -17.36 27.40 14.65
N ASP A 218 -18.40 26.63 14.34
CA ASP A 218 -18.45 25.17 14.20
C ASP A 218 -17.22 24.60 13.48
N THR A 219 -16.31 23.97 14.24
CA THR A 219 -15.17 23.21 13.68
C THR A 219 -15.61 21.84 13.17
N LEU A 220 -16.87 21.46 13.43
CA LEU A 220 -17.42 20.18 13.06
C LEU A 220 -17.96 20.22 11.65
N ILE A 221 -17.32 19.49 10.75
CA ILE A 221 -17.83 19.26 9.39
C ILE A 221 -18.59 17.94 9.40
N HIS A 222 -19.91 18.03 9.20
CA HIS A 222 -20.76 16.88 8.98
C HIS A 222 -20.70 16.45 7.51
N LEU A 223 -20.15 15.27 7.25
CA LEU A 223 -20.12 14.66 5.92
C LEU A 223 -20.96 13.37 5.93
N THR A 224 -21.72 13.13 4.88
CA THR A 224 -22.31 11.80 4.64
C THR A 224 -21.48 11.10 3.59
N SER A 225 -20.79 10.03 3.99
CA SER A 225 -20.07 9.16 3.07
C SER A 225 -20.97 8.02 2.62
N ALA A 226 -20.75 7.53 1.40
CA ALA A 226 -21.43 6.36 0.86
C ALA A 226 -20.40 5.39 0.30
N THR A 227 -20.49 4.12 0.69
CA THR A 227 -19.69 3.04 0.13
C THR A 227 -20.60 2.15 -0.71
N MET A 228 -20.19 1.90 -1.95
CA MET A 228 -20.88 0.96 -2.82
C MET A 228 -20.17 -0.39 -2.78
N ILE A 229 -20.92 -1.43 -2.47
CA ILE A 229 -20.42 -2.80 -2.31
C ILE A 229 -21.10 -3.67 -3.37
N LYS A 230 -20.30 -4.30 -4.22
CA LYS A 230 -20.80 -5.25 -5.22
C LYS A 230 -21.33 -6.51 -4.54
N ILE A 231 -22.49 -6.98 -4.99
CA ILE A 231 -23.16 -8.16 -4.48
C ILE A 231 -22.76 -9.37 -5.36
N ASP A 232 -21.67 -10.06 -5.02
CA ASP A 232 -21.05 -11.09 -5.89
C ASP A 232 -21.48 -12.56 -5.61
N HIS A 233 -22.37 -12.81 -4.66
CA HIS A 233 -22.67 -14.17 -4.16
C HIS A 233 -23.68 -14.96 -5.02
N GLY A 234 -23.58 -14.87 -6.35
CA GLY A 234 -24.52 -15.52 -7.27
C GLY A 234 -25.93 -14.92 -7.23
N ILE A 235 -26.06 -13.70 -6.69
CA ILE A 235 -27.31 -12.96 -6.68
C ILE A 235 -27.54 -12.42 -8.09
N THR A 236 -28.67 -12.79 -8.67
CA THR A 236 -29.09 -12.30 -9.98
C THR A 236 -30.06 -11.12 -9.82
N PRO A 237 -30.18 -10.24 -10.83
CA PRO A 237 -31.12 -9.11 -10.77
C PRO A 237 -32.57 -9.54 -10.50
N GLU A 238 -32.96 -10.73 -10.95
CA GLU A 238 -34.31 -11.29 -10.71
C GLU A 238 -34.57 -11.55 -9.23
N MET A 239 -33.54 -11.94 -8.46
CA MET A 239 -33.66 -12.11 -7.01
C MET A 239 -33.88 -10.76 -6.30
N LEU A 240 -33.43 -9.66 -6.93
CA LEU A 240 -33.66 -8.29 -6.45
C LEU A 240 -34.94 -7.66 -7.02
N ALA A 241 -35.68 -8.32 -7.92
CA ALA A 241 -36.96 -7.80 -8.44
C ALA A 241 -37.99 -7.57 -7.32
N CYS A 242 -37.90 -8.34 -6.22
CA CYS A 242 -38.69 -8.12 -5.02
C CYS A 242 -38.44 -6.73 -4.40
N SER A 243 -37.23 -6.17 -4.53
CA SER A 243 -36.91 -4.85 -3.98
C SER A 243 -37.73 -3.73 -4.63
N GLU A 244 -38.04 -3.83 -5.93
CA GLU A 244 -38.90 -2.85 -6.60
C GLU A 244 -40.34 -2.95 -6.09
N MET A 245 -40.84 -4.17 -5.94
CA MET A 245 -42.18 -4.41 -5.37
C MET A 245 -42.26 -3.87 -3.93
N LEU A 246 -41.26 -4.17 -3.09
CA LEU A 246 -41.16 -3.65 -1.72
C LEU A 246 -41.05 -2.13 -1.69
N TRP A 247 -40.29 -1.53 -2.62
CA TRP A 247 -40.16 -0.07 -2.73
C TRP A 247 -41.50 0.58 -3.11
N ARG A 248 -42.25 0.00 -4.06
CA ARG A 248 -43.59 0.49 -4.43
C ARG A 248 -44.58 0.41 -3.26
N GLN A 249 -44.45 -0.61 -2.40
CA GLN A 249 -45.28 -0.78 -1.21
C GLN A 249 -44.77 0.01 0.01
N CYS A 250 -43.57 0.58 -0.06
CA CYS A 250 -42.98 1.31 1.05
C CYS A 250 -43.65 2.67 1.22
N LYS A 251 -44.05 2.99 2.46
CA LYS A 251 -44.64 4.29 2.86
C LYS A 251 -43.78 5.50 2.47
N HIS A 252 -42.46 5.32 2.34
CA HIS A 252 -41.51 6.38 2.00
C HIS A 252 -41.27 6.56 0.50
N SER A 253 -41.86 5.72 -0.35
CA SER A 253 -41.76 5.92 -1.80
C SER A 253 -42.64 7.10 -2.21
N PRO A 254 -42.11 8.10 -2.94
CA PRO A 254 -42.87 9.29 -3.36
C PRO A 254 -44.10 8.97 -4.21
N LYS A 255 -44.13 7.77 -4.82
CA LYS A 255 -45.18 7.31 -5.72
C LYS A 255 -46.08 6.24 -5.08
N ALA A 256 -45.90 5.91 -3.80
CA ALA A 256 -46.71 4.89 -3.15
C ALA A 256 -48.14 5.38 -2.94
N ASN A 257 -49.11 4.61 -3.40
CA ASN A 257 -50.51 4.80 -3.01
C ASN A 257 -50.66 4.32 -1.56
N LEU A 258 -51.12 5.20 -0.67
CA LEU A 258 -51.34 4.88 0.75
C LEU A 258 -52.32 3.71 0.96
N SER A 259 -53.22 3.46 0.02
CA SER A 259 -54.13 2.31 0.04
C SER A 259 -53.43 0.96 -0.14
N ASP A 260 -52.29 0.97 -0.82
CA ASP A 260 -51.55 -0.23 -1.22
C ASP A 260 -50.42 -0.55 -0.22
N VAL A 261 -50.14 0.38 0.69
CA VAL A 261 -49.18 0.19 1.78
C VAL A 261 -49.83 -0.75 2.81
N PRO A 262 -49.27 -1.96 3.05
CA PRO A 262 -49.78 -2.86 4.08
C PRO A 262 -49.80 -2.14 5.43
N ALA A 263 -50.85 -2.38 6.23
CA ALA A 263 -50.90 -1.87 7.60
C ALA A 263 -49.60 -2.23 8.32
N MET A 264 -48.94 -1.23 8.92
CA MET A 264 -47.58 -1.32 9.46
C MET A 264 -47.36 -2.62 10.21
N THR A 265 -46.65 -3.56 9.57
CA THR A 265 -46.36 -4.86 10.18
C THR A 265 -45.42 -4.60 11.36
N SER A 266 -45.84 -4.98 12.56
CA SER A 266 -45.00 -4.88 13.76
C SER A 266 -43.66 -5.57 13.50
N TYR A 267 -42.57 -5.07 14.08
CA TYR A 267 -41.24 -5.71 13.98
C TYR A 267 -41.27 -7.19 14.43
N ILE A 268 -42.27 -7.58 15.22
CA ILE A 268 -42.51 -8.97 15.63
C ILE A 268 -42.72 -9.87 14.40
N HIS A 269 -43.46 -9.43 13.39
CA HIS A 269 -43.66 -10.19 12.16
C HIS A 269 -42.37 -10.40 11.36
N LEU A 270 -41.38 -9.49 11.47
CA LEU A 270 -40.07 -9.69 10.85
C LEU A 270 -39.31 -10.86 11.48
N LEU A 271 -39.58 -11.17 12.75
CA LEU A 271 -38.99 -12.33 13.43
C LEU A 271 -39.58 -13.65 12.89
N ASP A 272 -40.78 -13.61 12.32
CA ASP A 272 -41.50 -14.78 11.81
C ASP A 272 -41.26 -15.05 10.30
N ILE A 273 -40.59 -14.15 9.57
CA ILE A 273 -40.29 -14.33 8.14
C ILE A 273 -39.39 -15.53 7.88
N HIS A 274 -38.62 -15.93 8.89
CA HIS A 274 -37.79 -17.13 8.85
C HIS A 274 -38.16 -18.01 10.05
N PRO A 275 -39.23 -18.82 9.95
CA PRO A 275 -39.57 -19.76 11.01
C PRO A 275 -38.32 -20.60 11.32
N GLU A 276 -37.91 -20.60 12.60
CA GLU A 276 -36.73 -21.35 13.01
C GLU A 276 -37.09 -22.83 13.12
N ASP A 277 -36.60 -23.64 12.18
CA ASP A 277 -36.63 -25.08 12.34
C ASP A 277 -35.81 -25.48 13.58
N GLU A 278 -36.28 -26.52 14.30
CA GLU A 278 -35.52 -27.11 15.39
C GLU A 278 -34.16 -27.60 14.86
N HIS A 279 -33.09 -26.91 15.27
CA HIS A 279 -31.75 -27.28 14.90
C HIS A 279 -31.18 -28.27 15.92
N PRO A 280 -30.39 -29.28 15.51
CA PRO A 280 -29.86 -30.32 16.40
C PRO A 280 -29.10 -29.78 17.63
N SER A 281 -28.57 -28.56 17.54
CA SER A 281 -27.85 -27.91 18.64
C SER A 281 -28.76 -27.31 19.72
N GLY A 282 -30.08 -27.30 19.53
CA GLY A 282 -31.04 -26.59 20.41
C GLY A 282 -30.85 -25.07 20.47
N LEU A 283 -30.03 -24.50 19.56
CA LEU A 283 -29.72 -23.07 19.54
C LEU A 283 -30.54 -22.39 18.45
N THR A 284 -31.14 -21.26 18.83
CA THR A 284 -31.80 -20.37 17.86
C THR A 284 -30.81 -19.88 16.81
N ARG A 285 -31.29 -19.52 15.61
CA ARG A 285 -30.44 -19.02 14.51
C ARG A 285 -29.57 -17.85 14.98
N ARG A 286 -30.14 -16.95 15.78
CA ARG A 286 -29.40 -15.82 16.38
C ARG A 286 -28.30 -16.27 17.35
N LYS A 287 -28.56 -17.30 18.18
CA LYS A 287 -27.54 -17.91 19.04
C LYS A 287 -26.44 -18.58 18.22
N ARG A 288 -26.79 -19.31 17.15
CA ARG A 288 -25.81 -19.93 16.23
C ARG A 288 -24.92 -18.88 15.56
N PHE A 289 -25.48 -17.78 15.07
CA PHE A 289 -24.70 -16.68 14.49
C PHE A 289 -23.74 -16.04 15.51
N ARG A 290 -24.19 -15.84 16.76
CA ARG A 290 -23.32 -15.34 17.84
C ARG A 290 -22.19 -16.31 18.17
N VAL A 291 -22.48 -17.62 18.23
CA VAL A 291 -21.46 -18.66 18.44
C VAL A 291 -20.46 -18.69 17.29
N TRP A 292 -20.93 -18.64 16.04
CA TRP A 292 -20.07 -18.55 14.85
C TRP A 292 -19.18 -17.30 14.88
N ARG A 293 -19.76 -16.14 15.24
CA ARG A 293 -19.02 -14.87 15.34
C ARG A 293 -17.98 -14.89 16.45
N ALA A 294 -18.29 -15.52 17.58
CA ALA A 294 -17.41 -15.64 18.74
C ALA A 294 -16.40 -16.79 18.61
N HIS A 295 -16.54 -17.66 17.62
CA HIS A 295 -15.63 -18.78 17.44
C HIS A 295 -14.26 -18.24 17.02
N PRO A 296 -13.20 -18.47 17.81
CA PRO A 296 -11.86 -18.04 17.43
C PRO A 296 -11.49 -18.76 16.14
N LYS A 297 -11.36 -17.99 15.05
CA LYS A 297 -10.92 -18.54 13.78
C LYS A 297 -9.53 -19.12 13.99
N SER A 298 -9.33 -20.38 13.61
CA SER A 298 -8.04 -21.02 13.80
C SER A 298 -6.99 -20.26 12.96
N PRO A 299 -5.72 -20.17 13.41
CA PRO A 299 -4.66 -19.53 12.64
C PRO A 299 -4.48 -20.12 11.22
N ARG A 300 -4.96 -21.36 10.97
CA ARG A 300 -4.95 -21.96 9.64
C ARG A 300 -6.01 -21.36 8.71
N ASP A 301 -7.12 -20.87 9.24
CA ASP A 301 -8.22 -20.28 8.45
C ASP A 301 -7.90 -18.84 8.00
N MET A 302 -6.92 -18.18 8.62
CA MET A 302 -6.44 -16.85 8.20
C MET A 302 -5.38 -16.90 7.10
N LEU A 303 -4.78 -18.05 6.84
CA LEU A 303 -3.70 -18.21 5.85
C LEU A 303 -4.17 -18.76 4.49
N GLY A 304 -5.45 -19.14 4.38
CA GLY A 304 -6.10 -19.44 3.11
C GLY A 304 -6.40 -18.15 2.35
N GLY A 305 -5.47 -17.70 1.52
CA GLY A 305 -5.55 -16.47 0.75
C GLY A 305 -6.78 -16.37 -0.15
N GLY A 306 -7.76 -15.60 0.31
CA GLY A 306 -8.81 -14.99 -0.49
C GLY A 306 -9.19 -13.69 0.20
N ASN A 307 -9.02 -12.55 -0.49
CA ASN A 307 -9.33 -11.22 0.01
C ASN A 307 -10.83 -11.05 0.29
N THR A 308 -11.33 -11.61 1.39
CA THR A 308 -12.73 -11.46 1.81
C THR A 308 -12.79 -10.98 3.26
N LEU A 309 -12.19 -9.82 3.51
CA LEU A 309 -12.54 -8.99 4.65
C LEU A 309 -13.79 -8.16 4.29
N ALA A 310 -14.93 -8.84 4.20
CA ALA A 310 -16.24 -8.22 4.26
C ALA A 310 -16.85 -8.59 5.62
N THR A 311 -16.54 -7.80 6.64
CA THR A 311 -17.27 -7.83 7.91
C THR A 311 -18.66 -7.25 7.64
N PHE A 312 -19.62 -8.10 7.27
CA PHE A 312 -21.03 -7.71 7.20
C PHE A 312 -21.55 -7.46 8.62
N SER A 313 -21.60 -6.20 9.02
CA SER A 313 -22.59 -5.75 10.00
C SER A 313 -23.93 -5.73 9.27
N VAL A 314 -24.84 -6.65 9.60
CA VAL A 314 -26.25 -6.52 9.21
C VAL A 314 -26.79 -5.33 10.01
N CYS A 315 -26.61 -4.13 9.46
CA CYS A 315 -27.34 -2.96 9.91
C CYS A 315 -28.76 -3.11 9.37
N HIS A 316 -29.75 -3.04 10.25
CA HIS A 316 -31.16 -2.99 9.84
C HIS A 316 -31.35 -1.75 8.95
N ILE A 317 -31.40 -1.95 7.64
CA ILE A 317 -31.90 -0.95 6.69
C ILE A 317 -33.43 -0.97 6.82
N CYS A 318 -33.94 -0.24 7.80
CA CYS A 318 -35.31 0.26 7.85
C CYS A 318 -35.29 1.49 8.76
N HIS A 319 -35.79 2.62 8.24
CA HIS A 319 -35.75 4.00 8.78
C HIS A 319 -34.51 4.84 8.45
N GLY A 320 -34.44 5.28 7.19
CA GLY A 320 -33.68 6.45 6.77
C GLY A 320 -34.55 7.36 5.91
N ALA A 321 -35.69 7.82 6.45
CA ALA A 321 -36.43 8.93 5.86
C ALA A 321 -35.75 10.24 6.26
N ILE A 322 -34.69 10.63 5.56
CA ILE A 322 -34.20 12.01 5.63
C ILE A 322 -35.12 12.83 4.74
N SER A 323 -35.93 13.66 5.39
CA SER A 323 -36.64 14.77 4.75
C SER A 323 -35.61 15.66 4.07
N THR A 324 -35.48 15.54 2.76
CA THR A 324 -34.74 16.50 1.93
C THR A 324 -35.56 17.79 1.87
N GLN A 325 -35.42 18.66 2.86
CA GLN A 325 -35.47 20.10 2.58
C GLN A 325 -34.18 20.46 1.86
N ASN A 326 -34.15 20.21 0.55
CA ASN A 326 -33.34 20.89 -0.47
C ASN A 326 -33.41 20.06 -1.77
N GLY A 327 -34.32 20.45 -2.66
CA GLY A 327 -34.58 19.83 -3.96
C GLY A 327 -33.49 20.09 -5.00
N VAL A 328 -32.24 19.75 -4.69
CA VAL A 328 -31.08 19.98 -5.58
C VAL A 328 -30.57 18.67 -6.20
N CYS A 329 -30.47 17.56 -5.46
CA CYS A 329 -29.77 16.37 -5.97
C CYS A 329 -30.50 15.53 -7.05
N ARG A 330 -31.77 15.81 -7.38
CA ARG A 330 -32.48 15.04 -8.43
C ARG A 330 -32.33 15.65 -9.83
N ARG A 331 -32.04 16.94 -9.95
CA ARG A 331 -31.88 17.59 -11.27
C ARG A 331 -30.56 17.21 -11.95
N ASP A 332 -29.49 17.01 -11.17
CA ASP A 332 -28.17 16.74 -11.75
C ASP A 332 -28.03 15.37 -12.42
N MET A 333 -28.94 14.42 -12.17
CA MET A 333 -28.91 13.10 -12.80
C MET A 333 -29.72 13.04 -14.10
N GLU A 334 -30.76 13.85 -14.25
CA GLU A 334 -31.56 13.95 -15.49
C GLU A 334 -30.91 14.92 -16.50
N ASP A 335 -30.17 15.95 -16.05
CA ASP A 335 -29.46 16.89 -16.93
C ASP A 335 -28.13 16.34 -17.48
N MET A 336 -27.60 15.24 -16.92
CA MET A 336 -26.31 14.67 -17.35
C MET A 336 -26.39 13.85 -18.64
N ASP A 337 -27.58 13.35 -19.01
CA ASP A 337 -27.79 12.62 -20.26
C ASP A 337 -28.02 13.58 -21.47
N ALA A 338 -28.31 14.85 -21.22
CA ALA A 338 -28.55 15.85 -22.27
C ALA A 338 -27.26 16.48 -22.85
N ALA A 339 -26.09 16.27 -22.24
CA ALA A 339 -24.85 16.97 -22.59
C ALA A 339 -23.95 16.23 -23.61
N THR A 340 -24.38 15.10 -24.18
CA THR A 340 -23.53 14.27 -25.06
C THR A 340 -23.93 14.27 -26.54
N GLU A 341 -24.83 15.15 -26.97
CA GLU A 341 -25.20 15.32 -28.38
C GLU A 341 -24.95 16.77 -28.83
N GLY A 342 -23.73 17.10 -29.26
CA GLY A 342 -23.46 18.48 -29.70
C GLY A 342 -22.03 18.81 -30.11
N GLU A 343 -21.31 17.94 -30.82
CA GLU A 343 -20.15 18.39 -31.62
C GLU A 343 -20.50 18.29 -33.10
N GLY A 344 -21.03 19.40 -33.62
CA GLY A 344 -21.32 19.60 -35.03
C GLY A 344 -20.04 19.73 -35.85
N GLU A 345 -20.06 19.06 -36.99
CA GLU A 345 -19.08 19.12 -38.06
C GLU A 345 -18.89 20.57 -38.55
N GLY A 346 -17.73 21.16 -38.26
CA GLY A 346 -17.29 22.41 -38.86
C GLY A 346 -16.85 22.20 -40.30
N GLY A 347 -17.75 22.42 -41.25
CA GLY A 347 -17.47 22.44 -42.68
C GLY A 347 -16.51 23.58 -43.06
N SER A 348 -15.35 23.21 -43.61
CA SER A 348 -14.36 24.13 -44.17
C SER A 348 -14.81 24.62 -45.55
N GLN A 349 -15.28 25.87 -45.65
CA GLN A 349 -15.49 26.53 -46.94
C GLN A 349 -14.17 27.05 -47.51
N ALA A 350 -13.78 26.52 -48.67
CA ALA A 350 -12.72 27.05 -49.51
C ALA A 350 -13.23 28.28 -50.26
N GLY A 351 -12.51 29.40 -50.16
CA GLY A 351 -12.75 30.60 -50.95
C GLY A 351 -12.05 30.53 -52.31
N GLU A 352 -12.81 30.76 -53.38
CA GLU A 352 -12.31 31.05 -54.74
C GLU A 352 -11.83 32.51 -54.86
N PRO A 353 -10.85 32.79 -55.74
CA PRO A 353 -10.32 34.13 -55.96
C PRO A 353 -11.11 34.91 -57.03
N LYS A 354 -11.16 36.23 -56.87
CA LYS A 354 -11.38 37.21 -57.95
C LYS A 354 -10.26 38.24 -57.95
#